data_AF-A0A968NNJ6-F1
#
_entry.id   AF-A0A968NNJ6-F1
#
_cell.length_a   1.000
_cell.length_b   1.000
_cell.length_c   1.000
_cell.angle_alpha   90.00
_cell.angle_beta   90.00
_cell.angle_gamma   90.00
#
_symmetry.space_group_name_H-M   'P 1'
#
loop_
_entity.id
_entity.type
_entity.pdbx_description
1 polymer ?
#
loop_
_entity_poly.entity_id
_entity_poly.type
_entity_poly.pdbx_seq_one_letter_code
_entity_poly.pdbx_strand_id
1 'polypeptide(L)'
;MTNKIISLTLNLYAFHLRNQLSDTDLADNFDHLWQNIDSLAEKYNIPQLTNFSETLKNNYSSNNAQHSSGSDYLELSPERYLKFKLSVLNRQLTGVVLPLQIHDTFSVDVALNYKLDSDVEYNFDPDDFKALTLEGFLLPNKIEAKLGQTLLLYIETDGITKTDAKADAEKYFQALLPDEMKLKKYSLSSGIFLNRPIFEFEFDRDNYETSQYLHVLIWFPDSSALGKIC
;
A
#
# COMPACT_ATOMS: atom_id res chain seq x y z
N MET A 1 26.76 -13.70 9.02
CA MET A 1 26.53 -13.18 7.66
C MET A 1 25.26 -12.36 7.74
N THR A 2 25.37 -11.03 7.64
CA THR A 2 24.23 -10.12 7.51
C THR A 2 23.77 -10.17 6.06
N ASN A 3 22.47 -10.34 5.83
CA ASN A 3 21.89 -10.40 4.49
C ASN A 3 21.83 -8.99 3.90
N LYS A 4 22.04 -8.87 2.59
CA LYS A 4 21.92 -7.59 1.91
C LYS A 4 20.47 -7.38 1.49
N ILE A 5 19.84 -6.33 2.01
CA ILE A 5 18.55 -5.87 1.47
C ILE A 5 18.85 -5.19 0.13
N ILE A 6 18.15 -5.61 -0.92
CA ILE A 6 18.34 -5.10 -2.28
C ILE A 6 17.19 -4.17 -2.71
N SER A 7 16.00 -4.36 -2.15
CA SER A 7 14.87 -3.45 -2.37
C SER A 7 13.91 -3.45 -1.19
N LEU A 8 13.30 -2.29 -0.96
CA LEU A 8 12.18 -2.13 -0.05
C LEU A 8 10.99 -1.61 -0.85
N THR A 9 9.86 -2.32 -0.80
CA THR A 9 8.63 -1.88 -1.45
C THR A 9 7.47 -1.96 -0.47
N LEU A 10 6.81 -0.84 -0.22
CA LEU A 10 5.56 -0.81 0.53
C LEU A 10 4.39 -0.73 -0.45
N ASN A 11 3.47 -1.68 -0.36
CA ASN A 11 2.22 -1.67 -1.11
C ASN A 11 1.06 -1.41 -0.16
N LEU A 12 0.22 -0.46 -0.53
CA LEU A 12 -1.07 -0.20 0.07
C LEU A 12 -2.14 -0.79 -0.84
N TYR A 13 -2.94 -1.70 -0.30
CA TYR A 13 -4.17 -2.19 -0.92
C TYR A 13 -5.35 -1.63 -0.14
N ALA A 14 -6.16 -0.78 -0.77
CA ALA A 14 -7.29 -0.15 -0.12
C ALA A 14 -8.57 -0.35 -0.94
N PHE A 15 -9.64 -0.75 -0.25
CA PHE A 15 -10.90 -1.18 -0.86
C PHE A 15 -12.09 -0.39 -0.29
N HIS A 16 -12.95 0.10 -1.18
CA HIS A 16 -14.09 0.92 -0.81
C HIS A 16 -15.32 0.54 -1.63
N LEU A 17 -16.46 0.36 -0.96
CA LEU A 17 -17.69 -0.01 -1.63
C LEU A 17 -18.20 1.16 -2.48
N ARG A 18 -18.48 0.90 -3.76
CA ARG A 18 -18.99 1.90 -4.71
C ARG A 18 -20.45 2.20 -4.45
N ASN A 19 -21.27 1.16 -4.32
CA ASN A 19 -22.71 1.28 -4.15
C ASN A 19 -23.12 1.04 -2.69
N GLN A 20 -24.35 1.36 -2.32
CA GLN A 20 -24.92 0.83 -1.07
C GLN A 20 -25.24 -0.67 -1.24
N LEU A 21 -25.08 -1.48 -0.20
CA LEU A 21 -25.34 -2.93 -0.25
C LEU A 21 -26.81 -3.26 -0.63
N SER A 22 -27.73 -2.31 -0.45
CA SER A 22 -29.16 -2.47 -0.72
C SER A 22 -29.64 -1.88 -2.04
N ASP A 23 -28.83 -1.07 -2.73
CA ASP A 23 -29.31 -0.22 -3.83
C ASP A 23 -28.30 -0.10 -4.98
N THR A 24 -28.78 0.35 -6.15
CA THR A 24 -27.93 0.75 -7.27
C THR A 24 -27.27 2.12 -7.07
N ASP A 25 -27.61 2.81 -5.99
CA ASP A 25 -27.13 4.15 -5.68
C ASP A 25 -25.69 4.12 -5.15
N LEU A 26 -24.93 5.16 -5.48
CA LEU A 26 -23.58 5.34 -4.98
C LEU A 26 -23.61 5.53 -3.46
N ALA A 27 -22.66 4.93 -2.75
CA ALA A 27 -22.52 5.14 -1.31
C ALA A 27 -22.16 6.61 -1.03
N ASP A 28 -22.68 7.23 0.03
CA ASP A 28 -22.46 8.67 0.32
C ASP A 28 -20.98 9.10 0.36
N ASN A 29 -20.09 8.16 0.65
CA ASN A 29 -18.64 8.35 0.73
C ASN A 29 -17.86 7.61 -0.36
N PHE A 30 -18.49 7.24 -1.49
CA PHE A 30 -17.86 6.43 -2.55
C PHE A 30 -16.57 7.05 -3.10
N ASP A 31 -16.44 8.38 -3.01
CA ASP A 31 -15.29 9.16 -3.46
C ASP A 31 -14.17 9.34 -2.43
N HIS A 32 -14.38 8.98 -1.16
CA HIS A 32 -13.40 9.24 -0.09
C HIS A 32 -12.04 8.65 -0.42
N LEU A 33 -12.02 7.43 -0.96
CA LEU A 33 -10.76 6.78 -1.36
C LEU A 33 -9.99 7.64 -2.37
N TRP A 34 -10.68 8.24 -3.34
CA TRP A 34 -10.06 9.08 -4.37
C TRP A 34 -9.64 10.45 -3.84
N GLN A 35 -10.45 11.06 -2.97
CA GLN A 35 -10.11 12.32 -2.31
C GLN A 35 -8.86 12.20 -1.43
N ASN A 36 -8.65 11.02 -0.82
CA ASN A 36 -7.44 10.73 -0.05
C ASN A 36 -6.20 10.66 -0.96
N ILE A 37 -6.34 10.14 -2.19
CA ILE A 37 -5.27 10.15 -3.19
C ILE A 37 -5.01 11.57 -3.73
N ASP A 38 -6.05 12.38 -3.95
CA ASP A 38 -5.85 13.81 -4.31
C ASP A 38 -5.09 14.55 -3.20
N SER A 39 -5.43 14.29 -1.94
CA SER A 39 -4.75 14.89 -0.78
C SER A 39 -3.27 14.45 -0.69
N LEU A 40 -2.98 13.20 -1.04
CA LEU A 40 -1.61 12.70 -1.19
C LEU A 40 -0.87 13.46 -2.30
N ALA A 41 -1.52 13.63 -3.45
CA ALA A 41 -0.95 14.31 -4.61
C ALA A 41 -0.62 15.78 -4.32
N GLU A 42 -1.53 16.48 -3.64
CA GLU A 42 -1.33 17.87 -3.21
C GLU A 42 -0.19 17.97 -2.20
N LYS A 43 -0.22 17.17 -1.12
CA LYS A 43 0.78 17.22 -0.05
C LYS A 43 2.20 17.00 -0.57
N TYR A 44 2.38 16.07 -1.50
CA TYR A 44 3.69 15.70 -2.04
C TYR A 44 3.98 16.29 -3.42
N ASN A 45 3.12 17.19 -3.91
CA ASN A 45 3.21 17.81 -5.24
C ASN A 45 3.47 16.78 -6.35
N ILE A 46 2.61 15.75 -6.46
CA ILE A 46 2.74 14.67 -7.46
C ILE A 46 1.87 15.01 -8.68
N PRO A 47 2.44 15.55 -9.78
CA PRO A 47 1.63 16.08 -10.88
C PRO A 47 0.83 15.00 -11.62
N GLN A 48 1.35 13.77 -11.64
CA GLN A 48 0.68 12.62 -12.28
C GLN A 48 -0.64 12.23 -11.60
N LEU A 49 -0.85 12.68 -10.36
CA LEU A 49 -2.06 12.42 -9.58
C LEU A 49 -2.89 13.70 -9.38
N THR A 50 -2.62 14.76 -10.12
CA THR A 50 -3.42 16.00 -10.05
C THR A 50 -4.79 15.76 -10.67
N ASN A 51 -5.86 16.21 -9.98
CA ASN A 51 -7.26 15.97 -10.35
C ASN A 51 -7.57 14.48 -10.58
N PHE A 52 -6.97 13.62 -9.76
CA PHE A 52 -7.11 12.18 -9.90
C PHE A 52 -8.57 11.77 -9.72
N SER A 53 -9.24 12.22 -8.66
CA SER A 53 -10.65 11.88 -8.43
C SER A 53 -11.57 12.32 -9.58
N GLU A 54 -11.40 13.53 -10.11
CA GLU A 54 -12.20 14.03 -11.23
C GLU A 54 -11.94 13.21 -12.51
N THR A 55 -10.70 12.83 -12.76
CA THR A 55 -10.33 11.98 -13.88
C THR A 55 -11.01 10.61 -13.78
N LEU A 56 -10.97 9.98 -12.60
CA LEU A 56 -11.64 8.69 -12.37
C LEU A 56 -13.17 8.83 -12.52
N LYS A 57 -13.75 9.95 -12.04
CA LYS A 57 -15.18 10.25 -12.17
C LYS A 57 -15.68 10.30 -13.60
N ASN A 58 -14.94 11.02 -14.43
CA ASN A 58 -15.26 11.15 -15.84
C ASN A 58 -15.11 9.82 -16.56
N ASN A 59 -14.10 9.02 -16.20
CA ASN A 59 -13.87 7.71 -16.78
C ASN A 59 -14.96 6.70 -16.41
N TYR A 60 -15.35 6.56 -15.14
CA TYR A 60 -16.42 5.62 -14.80
C TYR A 60 -17.78 6.09 -15.33
N SER A 61 -18.04 7.40 -15.42
CA SER A 61 -19.30 7.92 -15.97
C SER A 61 -19.40 7.62 -17.48
N SER A 62 -18.30 7.79 -18.20
CA SER A 62 -18.20 7.46 -19.63
C SER A 62 -18.25 5.94 -19.87
N ASN A 63 -17.59 5.16 -19.00
CA ASN A 63 -17.55 3.71 -19.11
C ASN A 63 -18.87 3.06 -18.69
N ASN A 64 -19.58 3.54 -17.67
CA ASN A 64 -20.94 3.07 -17.34
C ASN A 64 -21.93 3.31 -18.50
N ALA A 65 -21.72 4.35 -19.31
CA ALA A 65 -22.54 4.62 -20.50
C ALA A 65 -22.21 3.69 -21.69
N GLN A 66 -20.99 3.12 -21.73
CA GLN A 66 -20.54 2.18 -22.77
C GLN A 66 -20.63 0.70 -22.35
N HIS A 67 -20.59 0.41 -21.05
CA HIS A 67 -20.60 -0.93 -20.48
C HIS A 67 -21.98 -1.30 -19.94
N SER A 68 -22.93 -1.51 -20.85
CA SER A 68 -24.09 -2.37 -20.63
C SER A 68 -23.72 -3.86 -20.65
N SER A 69 -22.45 -4.20 -20.43
CA SER A 69 -21.83 -5.49 -20.72
C SER A 69 -21.04 -6.04 -19.53
N GLY A 70 -21.67 -6.09 -18.34
CA GLY A 70 -21.36 -7.05 -17.26
C GLY A 70 -19.89 -7.30 -16.89
N SER A 71 -18.97 -6.35 -17.11
CA SER A 71 -17.56 -6.53 -16.77
C SER A 71 -17.37 -6.22 -15.30
N ASP A 72 -17.05 -7.26 -14.54
CA ASP A 72 -16.71 -7.20 -13.13
C ASP A 72 -15.33 -6.57 -12.85
N TYR A 73 -14.63 -6.09 -13.89
CA TYR A 73 -13.31 -5.46 -13.78
C TYR A 73 -13.23 -4.25 -14.71
N LEU A 74 -12.68 -3.15 -14.20
CA LEU A 74 -12.41 -1.93 -14.96
C LEU A 74 -11.15 -1.22 -14.45
N GLU A 75 -10.27 -0.84 -15.36
CA GLU A 75 -9.16 0.09 -15.08
C GLU A 75 -9.68 1.51 -15.18
N LEU A 76 -9.52 2.30 -14.12
CA LEU A 76 -10.17 3.61 -14.01
C LEU A 76 -9.31 4.77 -14.53
N SER A 77 -8.03 4.54 -14.76
CA SER A 77 -7.08 5.53 -15.30
C SER A 77 -6.82 5.33 -16.80
N PRO A 78 -6.48 6.41 -17.54
CA PRO A 78 -6.15 6.31 -18.97
C PRO A 78 -4.93 5.42 -19.25
N GLU A 79 -3.95 5.46 -18.35
CA GLU A 79 -2.85 4.52 -18.31
C GLU A 79 -3.08 3.52 -17.19
N ARG A 80 -2.80 2.24 -17.42
CA ARG A 80 -2.97 1.20 -16.39
C ARG A 80 -2.23 1.53 -15.09
N TYR A 81 -1.00 2.05 -15.19
CA TYR A 81 -0.17 2.37 -14.04
C TYR A 81 0.25 3.82 -14.08
N LEU A 82 -0.16 4.62 -13.09
CA LEU A 82 0.33 5.98 -12.93
C LEU A 82 1.65 5.93 -12.18
N LYS A 83 2.76 6.10 -12.89
CA LYS A 83 4.12 6.09 -12.33
C LYS A 83 4.57 7.49 -11.97
N PHE A 84 5.19 7.66 -10.80
CA PHE A 84 5.71 8.94 -10.34
C PHE A 84 7.02 8.77 -9.56
N LYS A 85 7.70 9.88 -9.31
CA LYS A 85 8.86 9.96 -8.44
C LYS A 85 8.64 11.07 -7.44
N LEU A 86 9.13 10.87 -6.22
CA LEU A 86 9.06 11.88 -5.17
C LEU A 86 10.26 11.77 -4.24
N SER A 87 10.51 12.85 -3.50
CA SER A 87 11.57 12.91 -2.51
C SER A 87 10.98 13.14 -1.13
N VAL A 88 11.19 12.21 -0.19
CA VAL A 88 10.71 12.31 1.20
C VAL A 88 11.86 11.95 2.12
N LEU A 89 12.10 12.76 3.15
CA LEU A 89 13.22 12.57 4.09
C LEU A 89 14.58 12.34 3.39
N ASN A 90 14.84 13.10 2.31
CA ASN A 90 16.04 12.96 1.45
C ASN A 90 16.18 11.60 0.74
N ARG A 91 15.13 10.78 0.70
CA ARG A 91 15.08 9.51 -0.06
C ARG A 91 14.31 9.71 -1.36
N GLN A 92 14.87 9.22 -2.46
CA GLN A 92 14.22 9.21 -3.77
C GLN A 92 13.36 7.95 -3.88
N LEU A 93 12.05 8.12 -3.98
CA LEU A 93 11.09 7.05 -4.10
C LEU A 93 10.52 7.00 -5.52
N THR A 94 10.27 5.79 -6.00
CA THR A 94 9.44 5.57 -7.19
C THR A 94 8.08 5.06 -6.74
N GLY A 95 7.03 5.71 -7.21
CA GLY A 95 5.65 5.37 -6.89
C GLY A 95 4.88 4.85 -8.10
N VAL A 96 3.93 3.97 -7.83
CA VAL A 96 2.94 3.50 -8.80
C VAL A 96 1.57 3.51 -8.15
N VAL A 97 0.56 4.01 -8.85
CA VAL A 97 -0.85 3.92 -8.45
C VAL A 97 -1.62 3.18 -9.54
N LEU A 98 -2.43 2.21 -9.12
CA LEU A 98 -3.34 1.45 -9.98
C LEU A 98 -4.76 1.55 -9.40
N PRO A 99 -5.63 2.41 -9.97
CA PRO A 99 -7.03 2.49 -9.59
C PRO A 99 -7.88 1.51 -10.40
N LEU A 100 -8.68 0.72 -9.70
CA LEU A 100 -9.52 -0.32 -10.27
C LEU A 100 -10.95 -0.21 -9.75
N GLN A 101 -11.89 -0.67 -10.55
CA GLN A 101 -13.17 -1.14 -10.08
C GLN A 101 -13.21 -2.66 -10.27
N ILE A 102 -13.56 -3.38 -9.20
CA ILE A 102 -13.79 -4.82 -9.21
C ILE A 102 -15.19 -5.05 -8.63
N HIS A 103 -16.11 -5.55 -9.44
CA HIS A 103 -17.54 -5.65 -9.14
C HIS A 103 -18.12 -4.29 -8.67
N ASP A 104 -18.67 -4.26 -7.45
CA ASP A 104 -19.22 -3.12 -6.73
C ASP A 104 -18.21 -2.43 -5.81
N THR A 105 -16.92 -2.73 -5.97
CA THR A 105 -15.84 -2.24 -5.12
C THR A 105 -14.85 -1.42 -5.94
N PHE A 106 -14.50 -0.24 -5.44
CA PHE A 106 -13.32 0.49 -5.85
C PHE A 106 -12.11 0.00 -5.08
N SER A 107 -11.00 -0.19 -5.79
CA SER A 107 -9.72 -0.59 -5.23
C SER A 107 -8.63 0.37 -5.71
N VAL A 108 -7.69 0.65 -4.83
CA VAL A 108 -6.44 1.32 -5.21
C VAL A 108 -5.26 0.56 -4.66
N ASP A 109 -4.31 0.30 -5.55
CA ASP A 109 -3.01 -0.25 -5.20
C ASP A 109 -2.00 0.89 -5.32
N VAL A 110 -1.35 1.24 -4.21
CA VAL A 110 -0.28 2.25 -4.18
C VAL A 110 1.02 1.56 -3.77
N ALA A 111 1.98 1.49 -4.68
CA ALA A 111 3.29 0.92 -4.44
C ALA A 111 4.34 2.03 -4.34
N LEU A 112 5.09 2.08 -3.24
CA LEU A 112 6.26 2.94 -3.09
C LEU A 112 7.49 2.07 -2.95
N ASN A 113 8.47 2.31 -3.81
CA ASN A 113 9.70 1.56 -3.87
C ASN A 113 10.90 2.46 -3.57
N TYR A 114 11.78 1.93 -2.73
CA TYR A 114 13.10 2.44 -2.47
C TYR A 114 14.12 1.40 -2.95
N LYS A 115 14.81 1.70 -4.06
CA LYS A 115 15.90 0.84 -4.55
C LYS A 115 17.18 1.18 -3.81
N LEU A 116 17.79 0.14 -3.26
CA LEU A 116 19.07 0.23 -2.60
C LEU A 116 20.18 0.02 -3.62
N ASP A 117 21.30 0.69 -3.40
CA ASP A 117 22.49 0.47 -4.23
C ASP A 117 22.96 -0.98 -4.05
N SER A 118 22.99 -1.72 -5.16
CA SER A 118 23.36 -3.14 -5.18
C SER A 118 24.81 -3.39 -4.77
N ASP A 119 25.62 -2.36 -4.59
CA ASP A 119 27.03 -2.45 -4.20
C ASP A 119 27.27 -2.10 -2.71
N VAL A 120 26.26 -1.59 -1.98
CA VAL A 120 26.39 -1.18 -0.58
C VAL A 120 25.56 -2.08 0.35
N GLU A 121 26.13 -2.56 1.46
CA GLU A 121 25.37 -3.26 2.50
C GLU A 121 24.33 -2.29 3.09
N TYR A 122 23.06 -2.68 3.08
CA TYR A 122 22.01 -1.85 3.65
C TYR A 122 22.14 -1.78 5.17
N ASN A 123 22.36 -0.57 5.67
CA ASN A 123 22.23 -0.28 7.09
C ASN A 123 20.80 0.13 7.37
N PHE A 124 20.15 -0.58 8.30
CA PHE A 124 18.81 -0.23 8.74
C PHE A 124 18.74 1.22 9.18
N ASP A 125 17.90 1.99 8.51
CA ASP A 125 17.55 3.36 8.87
C ASP A 125 16.02 3.45 9.02
N PRO A 126 15.48 3.78 10.22
CA PRO A 126 14.06 4.01 10.41
C PRO A 126 13.46 5.04 9.44
N ASP A 127 14.23 6.02 8.99
CA ASP A 127 13.73 7.06 8.09
C ASP A 127 13.43 6.54 6.68
N ASP A 128 14.04 5.41 6.26
CA ASP A 128 13.66 4.72 5.03
C ASP A 128 12.22 4.19 5.09
N PHE A 129 11.83 3.63 6.24
CA PHE A 129 10.48 3.09 6.45
C PHE A 129 9.45 4.21 6.64
N LYS A 130 9.82 5.30 7.33
CA LYS A 130 8.98 6.50 7.39
C LYS A 130 8.79 7.15 6.02
N ALA A 131 9.83 7.20 5.19
CA ALA A 131 9.70 7.71 3.84
C ALA A 131 8.76 6.82 3.01
N LEU A 132 8.89 5.49 3.11
CA LEU A 132 8.00 4.55 2.44
C LEU A 132 6.54 4.65 2.88
N THR A 133 6.25 4.99 4.13
CA THR A 133 4.86 5.25 4.58
C THR A 133 4.38 6.65 4.26
N LEU A 134 5.20 7.47 3.59
CA LEU A 134 4.98 8.91 3.41
C LEU A 134 4.66 9.60 4.75
N GLU A 135 5.53 9.37 5.73
CA GLU A 135 5.39 9.90 7.10
C GLU A 135 4.03 9.51 7.72
N GLY A 136 3.61 8.27 7.47
CA GLY A 136 2.34 7.73 7.95
C GLY A 136 1.11 8.13 7.13
N PHE A 137 1.25 8.81 5.98
CA PHE A 137 0.10 9.15 5.14
C PHE A 137 -0.59 7.91 4.56
N LEU A 138 0.12 6.81 4.34
CA LEU A 138 -0.49 5.57 3.84
C LEU A 138 -1.22 4.75 4.91
N LEU A 139 -1.38 5.28 6.13
CA LEU A 139 -2.06 4.57 7.23
C LEU A 139 -3.59 4.75 7.16
N PRO A 140 -4.37 3.83 7.77
CA PRO A 140 -5.85 3.81 7.64
C PRO A 140 -6.56 5.08 8.12
N ASN A 141 -5.97 5.81 9.07
CA ASN A 141 -6.49 7.10 9.57
C ASN A 141 -6.31 8.27 8.59
N LYS A 142 -5.67 8.03 7.43
CA LYS A 142 -5.42 9.00 6.37
C LYS A 142 -5.96 8.53 5.03
N ILE A 143 -5.79 7.24 4.72
CA ILE A 143 -6.48 6.59 3.59
C ILE A 143 -7.67 5.83 4.16
N GLU A 144 -8.78 6.54 4.35
CA GLU A 144 -10.01 5.95 4.85
C GLU A 144 -10.68 5.07 3.79
N ALA A 145 -10.53 3.75 3.94
CA ALA A 145 -11.16 2.75 3.10
C ALA A 145 -12.21 1.96 3.89
N LYS A 146 -13.45 1.95 3.40
CA LYS A 146 -14.59 1.39 4.15
C LYS A 146 -14.56 -0.13 4.29
N LEU A 147 -14.14 -0.84 3.24
CA LEU A 147 -14.11 -2.32 3.26
C LEU A 147 -12.82 -2.83 3.90
N GLY A 148 -11.74 -2.07 3.75
CA GLY A 148 -10.52 -2.32 4.48
C GLY A 148 -9.29 -1.81 3.76
N GLN A 149 -8.18 -1.93 4.47
CA GLN A 149 -6.87 -1.54 4.02
C GLN A 149 -5.85 -2.57 4.50
N THR A 150 -4.87 -2.91 3.66
CA THR A 150 -3.70 -3.71 4.04
C THR A 150 -2.43 -3.06 3.51
N LEU A 151 -1.43 -2.94 4.38
CA LEU A 151 -0.07 -2.60 3.98
C LEU A 151 0.75 -3.88 3.84
N LEU A 152 1.50 -4.03 2.76
CA LEU A 152 2.42 -5.13 2.55
C LEU A 152 3.81 -4.57 2.24
N LEU A 153 4.73 -4.80 3.17
CA LEU A 153 6.13 -4.47 3.02
C LEU A 153 6.89 -5.69 2.47
N TYR A 154 7.38 -5.54 1.25
CA TYR A 154 8.29 -6.46 0.60
C TYR A 154 9.73 -6.06 0.92
N ILE A 155 10.48 -6.98 1.50
CA ILE A 155 11.89 -6.81 1.83
C ILE A 155 12.68 -7.85 1.06
N GLU A 156 13.14 -7.45 -0.12
CA GLU A 156 13.88 -8.33 -0.99
C GLU A 156 15.32 -8.45 -0.51
N THR A 157 15.78 -9.69 -0.37
CA THR A 157 17.13 -10.01 0.12
C THR A 157 17.86 -10.92 -0.86
N ASP A 158 19.18 -10.83 -0.91
CA ASP A 158 20.05 -11.65 -1.76
C ASP A 158 20.33 -13.09 -1.26
N GLY A 159 19.52 -13.62 -0.33
CA GLY A 159 19.77 -14.95 0.25
C GLY A 159 18.68 -15.56 1.14
N ILE A 160 18.99 -16.72 1.74
CA ILE A 160 18.10 -17.47 2.64
C ILE A 160 18.30 -16.99 4.09
N THR A 161 17.28 -16.33 4.64
CA THR A 161 17.16 -16.01 6.08
C THR A 161 17.11 -17.29 6.92
N LYS A 162 17.89 -17.39 8.00
CA LYS A 162 17.67 -18.49 8.97
C LYS A 162 17.95 -18.25 10.45
N THR A 163 18.17 -17.02 10.94
CA THR A 163 18.39 -16.87 12.40
C THR A 163 17.46 -15.96 13.17
N ASP A 164 16.81 -14.94 12.59
CA ASP A 164 15.76 -14.21 13.33
C ASP A 164 14.77 -13.37 12.47
N ALA A 165 14.20 -13.97 11.43
CA ALA A 165 13.27 -13.26 10.52
C ALA A 165 12.07 -12.63 11.24
N LYS A 166 11.68 -13.19 12.40
CA LYS A 166 10.61 -12.65 13.24
C LYS A 166 11.03 -11.35 13.92
N ALA A 167 12.18 -11.32 14.59
CA ALA A 167 12.67 -10.08 15.22
C ALA A 167 12.92 -8.98 14.19
N ASP A 168 13.42 -9.35 13.00
CA ASP A 168 13.56 -8.43 11.87
C ASP A 168 12.20 -7.88 11.43
N ALA A 169 11.18 -8.73 11.26
CA ALA A 169 9.83 -8.28 10.93
C ALA A 169 9.26 -7.32 11.98
N GLU A 170 9.39 -7.64 13.27
CA GLU A 170 8.95 -6.77 14.37
C GLU A 170 9.68 -5.41 14.32
N LYS A 171 10.99 -5.42 14.08
CA LYS A 171 11.80 -4.20 13.93
C LYS A 171 11.33 -3.33 12.77
N TYR A 172 11.07 -3.93 11.60
CA TYR A 172 10.59 -3.18 10.43
C TYR A 172 9.16 -2.68 10.62
N PHE A 173 8.29 -3.48 11.23
CA PHE A 173 6.94 -3.06 11.60
C PHE A 173 6.98 -1.81 12.49
N GLN A 174 7.78 -1.83 13.56
CA GLN A 174 7.94 -0.67 14.45
C GLN A 174 8.49 0.58 13.72
N ALA A 175 9.30 0.39 12.68
CA ALA A 175 9.83 1.50 11.87
C ALA A 175 8.77 2.13 10.94
N LEU A 176 7.75 1.38 10.52
CA LEU A 176 6.62 1.89 9.73
C LEU A 176 5.66 2.75 10.56
N LEU A 177 5.59 2.51 11.87
CA LEU A 177 4.60 3.13 12.74
C LEU A 177 4.98 4.57 13.15
N PRO A 178 4.01 5.49 13.20
CA PRO A 178 4.13 6.75 13.91
C PRO A 178 4.41 6.52 15.40
N ASP A 179 5.06 7.47 16.06
CA ASP A 179 5.47 7.33 17.46
C ASP A 179 4.29 7.05 18.40
N GLU A 180 3.12 7.65 18.13
CA GLU A 180 1.89 7.43 18.89
C GLU A 180 1.32 6.00 18.77
N MET A 181 1.71 5.23 17.74
CA MET A 181 1.23 3.86 17.54
C MET A 181 2.20 2.79 18.06
N LYS A 182 3.47 3.13 18.31
CA LYS A 182 4.51 2.14 18.72
C LYS A 182 4.23 1.46 20.06
N LEU A 183 3.52 2.13 20.96
CA LEU A 183 3.18 1.61 22.29
C LEU A 183 1.86 0.82 22.31
N LYS A 184 1.10 0.83 21.21
CA LYS A 184 -0.18 0.12 21.13
C LYS A 184 0.06 -1.39 21.00
N LYS A 185 -0.85 -2.18 21.58
CA LYS A 185 -0.81 -3.64 21.48
C LYS A 185 -1.24 -4.10 20.09
N TYR A 186 -0.54 -5.10 19.57
CA TYR A 186 -0.82 -5.76 18.30
C TYR A 186 -0.69 -7.28 18.46
N SER A 187 -1.40 -8.03 17.62
CA SER A 187 -1.16 -9.46 17.42
C SER A 187 -0.08 -9.66 16.37
N LEU A 188 0.64 -10.78 16.48
CA LEU A 188 1.64 -11.20 15.51
C LEU A 188 1.40 -12.65 15.13
N SER A 189 1.12 -12.88 13.86
CA SER A 189 1.03 -14.20 13.24
C SER A 189 2.22 -14.44 12.31
N SER A 190 2.64 -15.69 12.19
CA SER A 190 3.77 -16.08 11.32
C SER A 190 3.31 -17.17 10.35
N GLY A 191 3.77 -17.08 9.10
CA GLY A 191 3.42 -18.02 8.06
C GLY A 191 4.54 -18.21 7.04
N ILE A 192 4.27 -19.05 6.05
CA ILE A 192 5.14 -19.28 4.90
C ILE A 192 4.35 -19.01 3.63
N PHE A 193 4.82 -18.09 2.80
CA PHE A 193 4.27 -17.80 1.49
C PHE A 193 5.36 -17.95 0.43
N LEU A 194 5.08 -18.77 -0.59
CA LEU A 194 6.04 -19.14 -1.65
C LEU A 194 7.40 -19.59 -1.09
N ASN A 195 7.38 -20.48 -0.09
CA ASN A 195 8.56 -21.00 0.62
C ASN A 195 9.41 -19.94 1.34
N ARG A 196 8.85 -18.75 1.61
CA ARG A 196 9.51 -17.65 2.30
C ARG A 196 8.68 -17.18 3.50
N PRO A 197 9.33 -16.66 4.56
CA PRO A 197 8.62 -16.23 5.76
C PRO A 197 7.79 -14.97 5.47
N ILE A 198 6.54 -15.00 5.94
CA ILE A 198 5.63 -13.86 5.97
C ILE A 198 5.12 -13.68 7.41
N PHE A 199 4.98 -12.44 7.83
CA PHE A 199 4.52 -12.07 9.17
C PHE A 199 3.37 -11.09 9.05
N GLU A 200 2.36 -11.28 9.89
CA GLU A 200 1.14 -10.51 9.90
C GLU A 200 1.00 -9.82 11.25
N PHE A 201 0.79 -8.51 11.19
CA PHE A 201 0.64 -7.62 12.33
C PHE A 201 -0.74 -6.97 12.25
N GLU A 202 -1.53 -7.11 13.31
CA GLU A 202 -2.85 -6.51 13.40
C GLU A 202 -3.01 -5.78 14.73
N PHE A 203 -3.50 -4.55 14.69
CA PHE A 203 -3.93 -3.87 15.90
C PHE A 203 -5.27 -4.45 16.38
N ASP A 204 -5.42 -4.58 17.70
CA ASP A 204 -6.58 -5.23 18.32
C ASP A 204 -7.93 -4.58 17.90
N ARG A 205 -8.74 -5.32 17.15
CA ARG A 205 -10.04 -4.85 16.62
C ARG A 205 -11.02 -4.46 17.71
N ASP A 206 -10.89 -5.01 18.92
CA ASP A 206 -11.86 -4.76 20.00
C ASP A 206 -11.71 -3.35 20.60
N ASN A 207 -10.63 -2.64 20.27
CA ASN A 207 -10.29 -1.34 20.83
C ASN A 207 -10.31 -0.17 19.82
N TYR A 208 -10.58 -0.44 18.54
CA TYR A 208 -10.51 0.58 17.47
C TYR A 208 -11.75 0.55 16.57
N GLU A 209 -12.17 1.72 16.10
CA GLU A 209 -13.13 1.80 15.00
C GLU A 209 -12.54 1.13 13.75
N THR A 210 -13.39 0.59 12.87
CA THR A 210 -12.96 -0.10 11.64
C THR A 210 -12.06 0.76 10.74
N SER A 211 -12.22 2.08 10.78
CA SER A 211 -11.39 3.07 10.09
C SER A 211 -9.99 3.27 10.68
N GLN A 212 -9.73 2.74 11.88
CA GLN A 212 -8.46 2.84 12.60
C GLN A 212 -7.71 1.51 12.66
N TYR A 213 -8.31 0.45 12.10
CA TYR A 213 -7.72 -0.86 12.04
C TYR A 213 -6.54 -0.89 11.07
N LEU A 214 -5.36 -1.20 11.60
CA LEU A 214 -4.14 -1.31 10.82
C LEU A 214 -3.73 -2.80 10.72
N HIS A 215 -3.72 -3.29 9.48
CA HIS A 215 -3.25 -4.60 9.09
C HIS A 215 -2.00 -4.46 8.21
N VAL A 216 -0.90 -5.05 8.67
CA VAL A 216 0.41 -4.99 8.00
C VAL A 216 0.95 -6.39 7.80
N LEU A 217 1.35 -6.69 6.57
CA LEU A 217 2.09 -7.89 6.20
C LEU A 217 3.55 -7.50 5.94
N ILE A 218 4.50 -8.30 6.43
CA ILE A 218 5.91 -8.19 6.09
C ILE A 218 6.35 -9.51 5.47
N TRP A 219 6.81 -9.45 4.22
CA TRP A 219 7.24 -10.62 3.47
C TRP A 219 8.71 -10.48 3.04
N PHE A 220 9.46 -11.57 3.16
CA PHE A 220 10.88 -11.64 2.79
C PHE A 220 11.09 -12.50 1.53
N PRO A 221 10.70 -12.01 0.33
CA PRO A 221 10.91 -12.75 -0.91
C PRO A 221 12.40 -12.96 -1.22
N ASP A 222 12.67 -13.90 -2.11
CA ASP A 222 13.97 -14.00 -2.79
C ASP A 222 13.89 -13.27 -4.13
N SER A 223 14.99 -12.64 -4.53
CA SER A 223 15.23 -12.12 -5.87
C SER A 223 14.93 -13.10 -7.01
N SER A 224 15.04 -14.41 -6.75
CA SER A 224 14.70 -15.47 -7.71
C SER A 224 13.19 -15.75 -7.81
N ALA A 225 12.41 -15.38 -6.79
CA ALA A 225 10.98 -15.67 -6.70
C ALA A 225 10.11 -14.61 -7.41
N LEU A 226 10.66 -13.41 -7.62
CA LEU A 226 9.99 -12.30 -8.29
C LEU A 226 10.62 -12.15 -9.68
N GLY A 227 10.07 -12.84 -10.68
CA GLY A 227 10.40 -12.54 -12.07
C GLY A 227 10.22 -11.04 -12.30
N LYS A 228 11.31 -10.34 -12.64
CA LYS A 228 11.44 -8.86 -12.71
C LYS A 228 10.12 -8.18 -13.09
N ILE A 229 9.34 -7.73 -12.11
CA ILE A 229 8.23 -6.82 -12.34
C ILE A 229 8.82 -5.41 -12.28
N CYS A 230 9.01 -4.79 -13.44
CA CYS A 230 9.39 -3.40 -13.65
C CYS A 230 8.63 -2.87 -14.88
#